data_AF-A0A3M0SIL0-F1
#
_entry.id   AF-A0A3M0SIL0-F1
#
_cell.length_a   1.000
_cell.length_b   1.000
_cell.length_c   1.000
_cell.angle_alpha   90.00
_cell.angle_beta   90.00
_cell.angle_gamma   90.00
#
_symmetry.space_group_name_H-M   'P 1'
#
loop_
_entity.id
_entity.type
_entity.pdbx_description
1 polymer ?
#
loop_
_entity_poly.entity_id
_entity_poly.type
_entity_poly.pdbx_seq_one_letter_code
_entity_poly.pdbx_strand_id
1 'polypeptide(L)'
;MEIHVIENAVNSLEVGLDFYNKFLDNIDNLDISVSHFGNLKFTVVAIQNAVELLSKSILLDVNELIVFNLDIENDPVVCNMLRDQFYKKHKKANIAYNAVFSRNDYKTIEYSKCISLIMKIFNNKINQKNYNTLSLLGEYRNTLTHLGYASTFEWYKILIVLNETLKLILKFYIENINNFDRYFSNETIELIKVTLEKSDKILPDLWVASNDPILEDINSKLDNYFSNGINIDEIKQDKVYGFYESIIFKYKEDVNLKWIFKYSYLNEAIIITDENNRIVCFISLDDENLKYKKDDNNIPTELEKMDIYIPKKLLKYGQDIKYDIKSRNFASKIECEENANVGTLINMYLKNCS
;
A
#
# COMPACT_ATOMS: atom_id res chain seq x y z
N MET A 1 -29.85 -16.67 -15.84
CA MET A 1 -28.68 -16.37 -15.01
C MET A 1 -27.52 -15.88 -15.89
N GLU A 2 -27.66 -14.70 -16.48
CA GLU A 2 -26.48 -14.03 -17.02
C GLU A 2 -25.50 -13.87 -15.85
N ILE A 3 -24.24 -14.28 -16.00
CA ILE A 3 -23.26 -13.94 -14.96
C ILE A 3 -23.11 -12.42 -15.04
N HIS A 4 -23.74 -11.72 -14.11
CA HIS A 4 -23.51 -10.32 -13.87
C HIS A 4 -22.15 -10.19 -13.15
N VAL A 5 -21.04 -10.44 -13.88
CA VAL A 5 -19.66 -10.41 -13.34
C VAL A 5 -19.43 -9.13 -12.55
N ILE A 6 -19.96 -8.01 -13.07
CA ILE A 6 -19.88 -6.68 -12.45
C ILE A 6 -20.71 -6.64 -11.16
N GLU A 7 -21.95 -7.13 -11.13
CA GLU A 7 -22.77 -7.14 -9.90
C GLU A 7 -22.13 -8.01 -8.81
N ASN A 8 -21.57 -9.17 -9.18
CA ASN A 8 -20.81 -9.99 -8.24
C ASN A 8 -19.55 -9.27 -7.72
N ALA A 9 -18.91 -8.47 -8.58
CA ALA A 9 -17.78 -7.65 -8.19
C ALA A 9 -18.19 -6.54 -7.20
N VAL A 10 -19.29 -5.85 -7.47
CA VAL A 10 -19.86 -4.80 -6.61
C VAL A 10 -20.29 -5.38 -5.27
N ASN A 11 -21.02 -6.50 -5.25
CA ASN A 11 -21.40 -7.20 -4.02
C ASN A 11 -20.16 -7.59 -3.20
N SER A 12 -19.11 -8.11 -3.85
CA SER A 12 -17.85 -8.45 -3.17
C SER A 12 -17.17 -7.21 -2.58
N LEU A 13 -17.21 -6.08 -3.29
CA LEU A 13 -16.67 -4.81 -2.82
C LEU A 13 -17.45 -4.30 -1.60
N GLU A 14 -18.77 -4.31 -1.65
CA GLU A 14 -19.64 -3.86 -0.55
C GLU A 14 -19.46 -4.71 0.71
N VAL A 15 -19.40 -6.04 0.56
CA VAL A 15 -19.06 -6.96 1.65
C VAL A 15 -17.67 -6.65 2.21
N GLY A 16 -16.69 -6.40 1.33
CA GLY A 16 -15.34 -6.02 1.74
C GLY A 16 -15.31 -4.72 2.54
N LEU A 17 -16.06 -3.70 2.12
CA LEU A 17 -16.18 -2.41 2.81
C LEU A 17 -16.87 -2.55 4.17
N ASP A 18 -17.93 -3.35 4.26
CA ASP A 18 -18.63 -3.63 5.54
C ASP A 18 -17.68 -4.27 6.56
N PHE A 19 -16.96 -5.32 6.16
CA PHE A 19 -15.95 -5.93 7.03
C PHE A 19 -14.79 -4.98 7.36
N TYR A 20 -14.39 -4.12 6.42
CA TYR A 20 -13.32 -3.18 6.68
C TYR A 20 -13.75 -2.15 7.73
N ASN A 21 -14.95 -1.60 7.59
CA ASN A 21 -15.49 -0.67 8.57
C ASN A 21 -15.67 -1.33 9.93
N LYS A 22 -16.17 -2.57 10.01
CA LYS A 22 -16.26 -3.33 11.26
C LYS A 22 -14.90 -3.54 11.94
N PHE A 23 -13.84 -3.74 11.15
CA PHE A 23 -12.49 -3.79 11.66
C PHE A 23 -12.05 -2.43 12.21
N LEU A 24 -12.18 -1.36 11.43
CA LEU A 24 -11.77 -0.01 11.81
C LEU A 24 -12.54 0.52 13.04
N ASP A 25 -13.85 0.25 13.13
CA ASP A 25 -14.71 0.72 14.22
C ASP A 25 -14.40 0.02 15.56
N ASN A 26 -13.64 -1.08 15.54
CA ASN A 26 -13.24 -1.84 16.73
C ASN A 26 -11.72 -1.86 16.92
N ILE A 27 -10.97 -0.94 16.31
CA ILE A 27 -9.50 -0.95 16.33
C ILE A 27 -8.94 -0.80 17.75
N ASP A 28 -9.58 0.03 18.58
CA ASP A 28 -9.16 0.33 19.96
C ASP A 28 -9.52 -0.80 20.94
N ASN A 29 -10.52 -1.60 20.57
CA ASN A 29 -10.86 -2.82 21.28
C ASN A 29 -9.92 -3.91 20.76
N LEU A 30 -8.66 -3.87 21.22
CA LEU A 30 -7.60 -4.87 21.03
C LEU A 30 -7.97 -6.24 21.64
N ASP A 31 -9.23 -6.64 21.56
CA ASP A 31 -9.59 -8.03 21.65
C ASP A 31 -9.08 -8.67 20.35
N ILE A 32 -7.89 -9.28 20.44
CA ILE A 32 -7.28 -10.19 19.45
C ILE A 32 -8.14 -11.46 19.29
N SER A 33 -9.44 -11.35 19.53
CA SER A 33 -10.44 -12.34 19.24
C SER A 33 -10.37 -12.70 17.75
N VAL A 34 -10.64 -13.97 17.49
CA VAL A 34 -10.81 -14.53 16.14
C VAL A 34 -11.76 -13.68 15.29
N SER A 35 -12.70 -12.97 15.92
CA SER A 35 -13.68 -12.12 15.25
C SER A 35 -13.08 -10.83 14.65
N HIS A 36 -12.21 -10.14 15.37
CA HIS A 36 -11.61 -8.88 14.90
C HIS A 36 -10.63 -9.13 13.75
N PHE A 37 -9.74 -10.11 13.91
CA PHE A 37 -8.87 -10.55 12.80
C PHE A 37 -9.67 -11.16 11.64
N GLY A 38 -10.77 -11.84 11.94
CA GLY A 38 -11.72 -12.34 10.96
C GLY A 38 -12.21 -11.23 10.02
N ASN A 39 -12.55 -10.06 10.55
CA ASN A 39 -13.00 -8.91 9.75
C ASN A 39 -11.92 -8.44 8.76
N LEU A 40 -10.66 -8.29 9.20
CA LEU A 40 -9.57 -7.90 8.28
C LEU A 40 -9.31 -8.97 7.21
N LYS A 41 -9.35 -10.25 7.59
CA LYS A 41 -9.24 -11.37 6.64
C LYS A 41 -10.34 -11.34 5.58
N PHE A 42 -11.61 -11.21 6.01
CA PHE A 42 -12.74 -11.14 5.09
C PHE A 42 -12.68 -9.90 4.19
N THR A 43 -12.21 -8.78 4.72
CA THR A 43 -11.94 -7.56 3.95
C THR A 43 -11.00 -7.83 2.79
N VAL A 44 -9.81 -8.40 3.07
CA VAL A 44 -8.80 -8.68 2.03
C VAL A 44 -9.32 -9.66 0.98
N VAL A 45 -9.98 -10.75 1.41
CA VAL A 45 -10.55 -11.75 0.50
C VAL A 45 -11.61 -11.13 -0.41
N ALA A 46 -12.55 -10.37 0.16
CA ALA A 46 -13.66 -9.79 -0.57
C ALA A 46 -13.21 -8.69 -1.55
N ILE A 47 -12.29 -7.80 -1.12
CA ILE A 47 -11.74 -6.75 -1.98
C ILE A 47 -10.87 -7.34 -3.10
N GLN A 48 -10.05 -8.35 -2.81
CA GLN A 48 -9.28 -9.04 -3.87
C GLN A 48 -10.19 -9.71 -4.90
N ASN A 49 -11.26 -10.36 -4.45
CA ASN A 49 -12.26 -10.96 -5.35
C ASN A 49 -12.97 -9.89 -6.20
N ALA A 50 -13.32 -8.75 -5.60
CA ALA A 50 -13.88 -7.63 -6.33
C ALA A 50 -12.92 -7.16 -7.45
N VAL A 51 -11.65 -6.92 -7.12
CA VAL A 51 -10.63 -6.51 -8.12
C VAL A 51 -10.48 -7.54 -9.23
N GLU A 52 -10.49 -8.84 -8.92
CA GLU A 52 -10.43 -9.91 -9.92
C GLU A 52 -11.60 -9.82 -10.90
N LEU A 53 -12.82 -9.72 -10.38
CA LEU A 53 -14.05 -9.68 -11.19
C LEU A 53 -14.18 -8.37 -11.98
N LEU A 54 -13.78 -7.23 -11.41
CA LEU A 54 -13.71 -5.95 -12.13
C LEU A 54 -12.68 -6.02 -13.25
N SER A 55 -11.51 -6.62 -13.00
CA SER A 55 -10.47 -6.81 -14.02
C SER A 55 -10.99 -7.70 -15.16
N LYS A 56 -11.65 -8.82 -14.84
CA LYS A 56 -12.26 -9.71 -15.83
C LYS A 56 -13.34 -8.98 -16.64
N SER A 57 -14.17 -8.16 -16.00
CA SER A 57 -15.21 -7.37 -16.68
C SER A 57 -14.60 -6.42 -17.72
N ILE A 58 -13.56 -5.68 -17.35
CA ILE A 58 -12.83 -4.80 -18.28
C ILE A 58 -12.19 -5.61 -19.43
N LEU A 59 -11.55 -6.74 -19.12
CA LEU A 59 -10.91 -7.58 -20.12
C LEU A 59 -11.91 -8.24 -21.09
N LEU A 60 -13.09 -8.64 -20.61
CA LEU A 60 -14.20 -9.13 -21.44
C LEU A 60 -14.71 -8.07 -22.44
N ASP A 61 -14.56 -6.79 -22.10
CA ASP A 61 -14.87 -5.67 -22.99
C ASP A 61 -13.79 -5.38 -24.02
N VAL A 62 -12.52 -5.64 -23.69
CA VAL A 62 -11.42 -5.61 -24.66
C VAL A 62 -11.55 -6.76 -25.65
N ASN A 63 -11.58 -7.99 -25.15
CA ASN A 63 -11.79 -9.20 -25.95
C ASN A 63 -12.14 -10.37 -25.01
N GLU A 64 -13.29 -11.01 -25.24
CA GLU A 64 -13.79 -12.08 -24.38
C GLU A 64 -12.83 -13.28 -24.27
N LEU A 65 -12.06 -13.59 -25.31
CA LEU A 65 -11.13 -14.72 -25.34
C LEU A 65 -9.97 -14.56 -24.36
N ILE A 66 -9.63 -13.33 -23.96
CA ILE A 66 -8.51 -13.06 -23.05
C ILE A 66 -8.78 -13.64 -21.65
N VAL A 67 -10.05 -13.75 -21.26
CA VAL A 67 -10.45 -14.12 -19.90
C VAL A 67 -10.56 -15.63 -19.72
N PHE A 68 -10.69 -16.39 -20.81
CA PHE A 68 -10.87 -17.84 -20.76
C PHE A 68 -9.59 -18.56 -21.15
N ASN A 69 -9.23 -19.60 -20.40
CA ASN A 69 -8.15 -20.52 -20.76
C ASN A 69 -8.66 -21.52 -21.82
N LEU A 70 -8.77 -21.06 -23.07
CA LEU A 70 -9.34 -21.82 -24.18
C LEU A 70 -8.24 -22.41 -25.06
N ASP A 71 -8.43 -23.67 -25.45
CA ASP A 71 -7.75 -24.26 -26.60
C ASP A 71 -8.65 -24.12 -27.83
N ILE A 72 -8.60 -22.94 -28.47
CA ILE A 72 -9.54 -22.56 -29.53
C ILE A 72 -9.49 -23.56 -30.70
N GLU A 73 -8.29 -24.00 -31.08
CA GLU A 73 -8.08 -24.88 -32.24
C GLU A 73 -8.73 -26.25 -32.06
N ASN A 74 -8.74 -26.75 -30.82
CA ASN A 74 -9.25 -28.08 -30.50
C ASN A 74 -10.64 -28.07 -29.84
N ASP A 75 -11.23 -26.89 -29.56
CA ASP A 75 -12.58 -26.77 -29.01
C ASP A 75 -13.63 -26.52 -30.12
N PRO A 76 -14.38 -27.55 -30.54
CA PRO A 76 -15.39 -27.41 -31.58
C PRO A 76 -16.57 -26.52 -31.17
N VAL A 77 -16.86 -26.38 -29.87
CA VAL A 77 -17.93 -25.50 -29.39
C VAL A 77 -17.50 -24.05 -29.57
N VAL A 78 -16.30 -23.68 -29.14
CA VAL A 78 -15.75 -22.33 -29.35
C VAL A 78 -15.64 -22.01 -30.84
N CYS A 79 -15.14 -22.94 -31.66
CA CYS A 79 -15.08 -22.77 -33.11
C CYS A 79 -16.47 -22.50 -33.72
N ASN A 80 -17.49 -23.25 -33.30
CA ASN A 80 -18.87 -23.02 -33.75
C ASN A 80 -19.40 -21.65 -33.32
N MET A 81 -19.10 -21.21 -32.09
CA MET A 81 -19.50 -19.90 -31.59
C MET A 81 -18.84 -18.75 -32.36
N LEU A 82 -17.54 -18.85 -32.65
CA LEU A 82 -16.82 -17.88 -33.46
C LEU A 82 -17.34 -17.84 -34.91
N ARG A 83 -17.67 -19.01 -35.48
CA ARG A 83 -18.32 -19.11 -36.80
C ARG A 83 -19.67 -18.42 -36.80
N ASP A 84 -20.49 -18.65 -35.79
CA ASP A 84 -21.80 -18.02 -35.62
C ASP A 84 -21.68 -16.50 -35.44
N GLN A 85 -20.71 -16.03 -34.66
CA GLN A 85 -20.39 -14.61 -34.52
C GLN A 85 -20.09 -13.97 -35.88
N PHE A 86 -19.27 -14.63 -36.71
CA PHE A 86 -18.90 -14.16 -38.04
C PHE A 86 -20.12 -14.05 -38.96
N TYR A 87 -20.91 -15.13 -39.09
CA TYR A 87 -22.07 -15.13 -40.00
C TYR A 87 -23.18 -14.17 -39.55
N LYS A 88 -23.41 -14.04 -38.25
CA LYS A 88 -24.43 -13.14 -37.68
C LYS A 88 -23.93 -11.69 -37.55
N LYS A 89 -22.67 -11.42 -37.89
CA LYS A 89 -22.01 -10.10 -37.75
C LYS A 89 -22.12 -9.54 -36.33
N HIS A 90 -22.05 -10.41 -35.31
CA HIS A 90 -22.07 -9.98 -33.92
C HIS A 90 -20.71 -9.41 -33.51
N LYS A 91 -20.72 -8.38 -32.66
CA LYS A 91 -19.48 -7.80 -32.11
C LYS A 91 -18.75 -8.74 -31.16
N LYS A 92 -19.45 -9.65 -30.48
CA LYS A 92 -18.91 -10.64 -29.53
C LYS A 92 -19.56 -12.01 -29.79
N ALA A 93 -18.82 -13.11 -29.57
CA ALA A 93 -19.32 -14.48 -29.62
C ALA A 93 -20.11 -14.90 -28.37
N ASN A 94 -20.09 -14.08 -27.31
CA ASN A 94 -20.80 -14.31 -26.05
C ASN A 94 -20.35 -15.61 -25.37
N ILE A 95 -19.03 -15.84 -25.35
CA ILE A 95 -18.40 -17.01 -24.70
C ILE A 95 -18.72 -17.01 -23.22
N ALA A 96 -18.68 -15.85 -22.57
CA ALA A 96 -19.02 -15.71 -21.16
C ALA A 96 -20.44 -16.20 -20.84
N TYR A 97 -21.43 -15.93 -21.69
CA TYR A 97 -22.80 -16.42 -21.50
C TYR A 97 -22.87 -17.94 -21.63
N ASN A 98 -22.18 -18.52 -22.61
CA ASN A 98 -22.22 -19.96 -22.83
C ASN A 98 -21.40 -20.73 -21.79
N ALA A 99 -20.35 -20.14 -21.22
CA ALA A 99 -19.56 -20.76 -20.17
C ALA A 99 -20.33 -20.99 -18.86
N VAL A 100 -21.41 -20.24 -18.62
CA VAL A 100 -22.28 -20.40 -17.44
C VAL A 100 -23.24 -21.58 -17.59
N PHE A 101 -23.74 -21.80 -18.80
CA PHE A 101 -24.91 -22.65 -19.05
C PHE A 101 -24.58 -23.91 -19.85
N SER A 102 -23.44 -23.97 -20.51
CA SER A 102 -22.99 -25.16 -21.22
C SER A 102 -22.35 -26.16 -20.26
N ARG A 103 -22.39 -27.45 -20.62
CA ARG A 103 -21.72 -28.54 -19.90
C ARG A 103 -20.18 -28.48 -20.01
N ASN A 104 -19.62 -27.36 -20.46
CA ASN A 104 -18.20 -27.20 -20.71
C ASN A 104 -17.54 -26.53 -19.51
N ASP A 105 -16.49 -27.17 -18.96
CA ASP A 105 -15.69 -26.66 -17.85
C ASP A 105 -14.71 -25.57 -18.31
N TYR A 106 -15.24 -24.41 -18.75
CA TYR A 106 -14.41 -23.27 -19.12
C TYR A 106 -13.79 -22.61 -17.89
N LYS A 107 -12.49 -22.81 -17.70
CA LYS A 107 -11.72 -22.13 -16.64
C LYS A 107 -11.38 -20.71 -17.07
N THR A 108 -11.62 -19.75 -16.20
CA THR A 108 -11.15 -18.37 -16.39
C THR A 108 -9.70 -18.21 -15.92
N ILE A 109 -9.00 -17.20 -16.43
CA ILE A 109 -7.69 -16.80 -15.92
C ILE A 109 -7.73 -16.43 -14.43
N GLU A 110 -6.61 -16.62 -13.75
CA GLU A 110 -6.43 -16.32 -12.33
C GLU A 110 -6.17 -14.82 -12.09
N TYR A 111 -6.28 -14.39 -10.83
CA TYR A 111 -6.03 -13.01 -10.39
C TYR A 111 -4.71 -12.42 -10.88
N SER A 112 -3.59 -13.13 -10.66
CA SER A 112 -2.25 -12.69 -11.04
C SER A 112 -2.15 -12.37 -12.54
N LYS A 113 -2.79 -13.22 -13.35
CA LYS A 113 -2.88 -13.02 -14.80
C LYS A 113 -3.78 -11.84 -15.15
N CYS A 114 -4.92 -11.66 -14.45
CA CYS A 114 -5.81 -10.51 -14.64
C CYS A 114 -5.07 -9.18 -14.45
N ILE A 115 -4.40 -9.01 -13.31
CA ILE A 115 -3.72 -7.74 -13.00
C ILE A 115 -2.51 -7.50 -13.90
N SER A 116 -1.82 -8.56 -14.34
CA SER A 116 -0.73 -8.47 -15.33
C SER A 116 -1.23 -7.99 -16.69
N LEU A 117 -2.38 -8.50 -17.15
CA LEU A 117 -2.99 -8.09 -18.41
C LEU A 117 -3.52 -6.66 -18.35
N ILE A 118 -4.18 -6.28 -17.24
CA ILE A 118 -4.63 -4.89 -17.02
C ILE A 118 -3.45 -3.92 -17.10
N MET A 119 -2.34 -4.21 -16.40
CA MET A 119 -1.12 -3.38 -16.45
C MET A 119 -0.56 -3.28 -17.88
N LYS A 120 -0.52 -4.38 -18.63
CA LYS A 120 0.04 -4.40 -19.99
C LYS A 120 -0.83 -3.67 -21.01
N ILE A 121 -2.14 -3.84 -20.93
CA ILE A 121 -3.10 -3.26 -21.89
C ILE A 121 -3.33 -1.77 -21.59
N PHE A 122 -3.41 -1.40 -20.32
CA PHE A 122 -3.70 -0.04 -19.86
C PHE A 122 -2.47 0.64 -19.23
N ASN A 123 -1.28 0.40 -19.78
CA ASN A 123 0.01 0.90 -19.25
C ASN A 123 0.12 2.44 -19.19
N ASN A 124 -0.77 3.15 -19.88
CA ASN A 124 -0.91 4.60 -19.85
C ASN A 124 -1.75 5.10 -18.66
N LYS A 125 -2.56 4.23 -18.04
CA LYS A 125 -3.42 4.55 -16.89
C LYS A 125 -3.00 3.82 -15.60
N ILE A 126 -2.41 2.65 -15.75
CA ILE A 126 -1.89 1.82 -14.67
C ILE A 126 -0.37 1.85 -14.72
N ASN A 127 0.25 2.25 -13.62
CA ASN A 127 1.70 2.27 -13.48
C ASN A 127 2.20 1.07 -12.65
N GLN A 128 3.52 0.92 -12.56
CA GLN A 128 4.13 -0.17 -11.81
C GLN A 128 3.75 -0.18 -10.33
N LYS A 129 3.54 0.98 -9.71
CA LYS A 129 3.10 1.08 -8.31
C LYS A 129 1.73 0.44 -8.13
N ASN A 130 0.77 0.76 -9.00
CA ASN A 130 -0.57 0.16 -8.98
C ASN A 130 -0.50 -1.36 -9.14
N TYR A 131 0.31 -1.86 -10.09
CA TYR A 131 0.51 -3.30 -10.25
C TYR A 131 1.08 -3.96 -8.99
N ASN A 132 2.11 -3.34 -8.38
CA ASN A 132 2.72 -3.87 -7.16
C ASN A 132 1.72 -3.89 -5.99
N THR A 133 0.90 -2.84 -5.83
CA THR A 133 -0.19 -2.80 -4.85
C THR A 133 -1.16 -3.97 -5.04
N LEU A 134 -1.59 -4.23 -6.28
CA LEU A 134 -2.49 -5.34 -6.56
C LEU A 134 -1.81 -6.71 -6.36
N SER A 135 -0.52 -6.84 -6.69
CA SER A 135 0.24 -8.07 -6.41
C SER A 135 0.29 -8.36 -4.91
N LEU A 136 0.64 -7.36 -4.11
CA LEU A 136 0.68 -7.45 -2.65
C LEU A 136 -0.69 -7.82 -2.06
N LEU A 137 -1.78 -7.28 -2.61
CA LEU A 137 -3.13 -7.68 -2.19
C LEU A 137 -3.37 -9.19 -2.38
N GLY A 138 -2.92 -9.74 -3.51
CA GLY A 138 -3.00 -11.18 -3.79
C GLY A 138 -2.13 -12.01 -2.84
N GLU A 139 -0.92 -11.53 -2.52
CA GLU A 139 -0.03 -12.14 -1.53
C GLU A 139 -0.65 -12.15 -0.13
N TYR A 140 -1.18 -11.01 0.33
CA TYR A 140 -1.87 -10.93 1.62
C TYR A 140 -3.09 -11.84 1.69
N ARG A 141 -3.89 -11.90 0.62
CA ARG A 141 -5.01 -12.85 0.56
C ARG A 141 -4.50 -14.27 0.81
N ASN A 142 -3.44 -14.71 0.13
CA ASN A 142 -2.90 -16.06 0.28
C ASN A 142 -2.32 -16.31 1.68
N THR A 143 -1.55 -15.37 2.21
CA THR A 143 -0.99 -15.45 3.57
C THR A 143 -2.11 -15.58 4.60
N LEU A 144 -3.14 -14.72 4.54
CA LEU A 144 -4.27 -14.73 5.46
C LEU A 144 -5.15 -15.98 5.34
N THR A 145 -5.27 -16.57 4.14
CA THR A 145 -6.07 -17.78 3.95
C THR A 145 -5.34 -19.06 4.32
N HIS A 146 -4.03 -19.14 4.11
CA HIS A 146 -3.27 -20.39 4.24
C HIS A 146 -2.35 -20.46 5.46
N LEU A 147 -1.74 -19.34 5.85
CA LEU A 147 -0.73 -19.29 6.91
C LEU A 147 -1.26 -18.64 8.19
N GLY A 148 -2.34 -17.86 8.07
CA GLY A 148 -2.70 -16.89 9.10
C GLY A 148 -1.71 -15.73 9.11
N TYR A 149 -1.98 -14.70 9.91
CA TYR A 149 -1.04 -13.60 10.11
C TYR A 149 -0.49 -13.72 11.54
N ALA A 150 0.82 -13.91 11.67
CA ALA A 150 1.45 -14.19 12.96
C ALA A 150 1.63 -12.95 13.84
N SER A 151 1.60 -11.75 13.23
CA SER A 151 1.92 -10.50 13.91
C SER A 151 0.83 -9.44 13.70
N THR A 152 0.19 -9.03 14.79
CA THR A 152 -0.70 -7.86 14.82
C THR A 152 0.03 -6.58 14.43
N PHE A 153 1.36 -6.54 14.61
CA PHE A 153 2.22 -5.38 14.35
C PHE A 153 2.36 -5.03 12.86
N GLU A 154 1.87 -5.83 11.92
CA GLU A 154 1.94 -5.48 10.48
C GLU A 154 0.59 -5.16 9.83
N TRP A 155 -0.49 -5.07 10.61
CA TRP A 155 -1.81 -4.79 10.06
C TRP A 155 -1.86 -3.48 9.28
N TYR A 156 -1.12 -2.45 9.72
CA TYR A 156 -1.04 -1.19 9.00
C TYR A 156 -0.58 -1.38 7.53
N LYS A 157 0.31 -2.36 7.24
CA LYS A 157 0.78 -2.64 5.87
C LYS A 157 -0.37 -3.15 4.99
N ILE A 158 -1.22 -4.01 5.56
CA ILE A 158 -2.44 -4.50 4.89
C ILE A 158 -3.39 -3.33 4.62
N LEU A 159 -3.61 -2.46 5.62
CA LEU A 159 -4.49 -1.30 5.49
C LEU A 159 -4.02 -0.33 4.40
N ILE A 160 -2.71 -0.09 4.30
CA ILE A 160 -2.12 0.71 3.21
C ILE A 160 -2.48 0.12 1.85
N VAL A 161 -2.26 -1.20 1.67
CA VAL A 161 -2.55 -1.88 0.40
C VAL A 161 -4.05 -1.88 0.08
N LEU A 162 -4.91 -2.07 1.09
CA LEU A 162 -6.36 -1.93 0.94
C LEU A 162 -6.75 -0.51 0.51
N ASN A 163 -6.22 0.52 1.16
CA ASN A 163 -6.54 1.91 0.82
C ASN A 163 -6.08 2.27 -0.60
N GLU A 164 -4.87 1.89 -0.99
CA GLU A 164 -4.38 2.13 -2.34
C GLU A 164 -5.17 1.32 -3.39
N THR A 165 -5.64 0.12 -3.04
CA THR A 165 -6.54 -0.66 -3.90
C THR A 165 -7.89 0.02 -4.07
N LEU A 166 -8.52 0.50 -2.98
CA LEU A 166 -9.79 1.22 -3.03
C LEU A 166 -9.69 2.52 -3.84
N LYS A 167 -8.59 3.26 -3.70
CA LYS A 167 -8.29 4.43 -4.54
C LYS A 167 -8.17 4.06 -6.01
N LEU A 168 -7.56 2.90 -6.31
CA LEU A 168 -7.46 2.40 -7.67
C LEU A 168 -8.82 1.96 -8.22
N ILE A 169 -9.69 1.39 -7.39
CA ILE A 169 -11.08 1.07 -7.77
C ILE A 169 -11.81 2.34 -8.21
N LEU A 170 -11.76 3.40 -7.39
CA LEU A 170 -12.38 4.68 -7.72
C LEU A 170 -11.82 5.29 -9.02
N LYS A 171 -10.49 5.36 -9.15
CA LYS A 171 -9.82 6.11 -10.23
C LYS A 171 -9.66 5.35 -11.54
N PHE A 172 -9.73 4.03 -11.52
CA PHE A 172 -9.52 3.22 -12.72
C PHE A 172 -10.68 2.28 -12.97
N TYR A 173 -11.02 1.40 -12.03
CA TYR A 173 -11.97 0.34 -12.32
C TYR A 173 -13.38 0.88 -12.61
N ILE A 174 -13.89 1.77 -11.78
CA ILE A 174 -15.22 2.38 -11.98
C ILE A 174 -15.26 3.15 -13.31
N GLU A 175 -14.24 3.96 -13.59
CA GLU A 175 -14.19 4.79 -14.80
C GLU A 175 -14.03 3.98 -16.12
N ASN A 176 -13.51 2.76 -16.05
CA ASN A 176 -13.24 1.93 -17.24
C ASN A 176 -14.24 0.77 -17.42
N ILE A 177 -15.29 0.69 -16.58
CA ILE A 177 -16.41 -0.23 -16.77
C ILE A 177 -17.50 0.45 -17.61
N ASN A 178 -17.95 -0.25 -18.65
CA ASN A 178 -19.05 0.23 -19.47
C ASN A 178 -20.36 0.30 -18.67
N ASN A 179 -21.06 1.43 -18.76
CA ASN A 179 -22.29 1.71 -18.01
C ASN A 179 -22.11 1.59 -16.48
N PHE A 180 -20.97 2.03 -15.94
CA PHE A 180 -20.69 1.93 -14.50
C PHE A 180 -21.80 2.52 -13.61
N ASP A 181 -22.48 3.60 -14.04
CA ASP A 181 -23.60 4.22 -13.34
C ASP A 181 -24.76 3.26 -13.03
N ARG A 182 -24.89 2.15 -13.77
CA ARG A 182 -25.91 1.14 -13.53
C ARG A 182 -25.56 0.19 -12.39
N TYR A 183 -24.28 0.07 -12.07
CA TYR A 183 -23.75 -0.93 -11.15
C TYR A 183 -23.21 -0.30 -9.87
N PHE A 184 -22.57 0.87 -9.96
CA PHE A 184 -22.04 1.59 -8.82
C PHE A 184 -23.00 2.68 -8.41
N SER A 185 -23.67 2.47 -7.29
CA SER A 185 -24.50 3.51 -6.70
C SER A 185 -23.62 4.64 -6.12
N ASN A 186 -24.18 5.84 -6.00
CA ASN A 186 -23.53 6.93 -5.27
C ASN A 186 -23.21 6.53 -3.82
N GLU A 187 -24.04 5.68 -3.21
CA GLU A 187 -23.83 5.17 -1.86
C GLU A 187 -22.59 4.27 -1.79
N THR A 188 -22.41 3.37 -2.76
CA THR A 188 -21.21 2.50 -2.85
C THR A 188 -19.94 3.34 -3.01
N ILE A 189 -19.97 4.35 -3.90
CA ILE A 189 -18.83 5.26 -4.11
C ILE A 189 -18.52 6.05 -2.84
N GLU A 190 -19.55 6.57 -2.16
CA GLU A 190 -19.37 7.33 -0.94
C GLU A 190 -18.87 6.46 0.21
N LEU A 191 -19.35 5.22 0.31
CA LEU A 191 -18.87 4.25 1.28
C LEU A 191 -17.36 3.99 1.13
N ILE A 192 -16.86 3.86 -0.10
CA ILE A 192 -15.41 3.73 -0.34
C ILE A 192 -14.66 4.94 0.23
N LYS A 193 -15.14 6.17 -0.03
CA LYS A 193 -14.49 7.39 0.45
C LYS A 193 -14.51 7.48 1.98
N VAL A 194 -15.65 7.21 2.60
CA VAL A 194 -15.80 7.22 4.07
C VAL A 194 -14.87 6.20 4.70
N THR A 195 -14.77 4.99 4.15
CA THR A 195 -13.84 3.95 4.63
C THR A 195 -12.38 4.38 4.48
N LEU A 196 -12.02 5.00 3.35
CA LEU A 196 -10.68 5.57 3.14
C LEU A 196 -10.36 6.66 4.17
N GLU A 197 -11.29 7.58 4.41
CA GLU A 197 -11.10 8.66 5.40
C GLU A 197 -10.96 8.14 6.82
N LYS A 198 -11.75 7.12 7.20
CA LYS A 198 -11.61 6.44 8.49
C LYS A 198 -10.24 5.79 8.62
N SER A 199 -9.84 5.00 7.63
CA SER A 199 -8.57 4.29 7.66
C SER A 199 -7.36 5.23 7.65
N ASP A 200 -7.38 6.30 6.84
CA ASP A 200 -6.29 7.28 6.79
C ASP A 200 -6.11 8.04 8.12
N LYS A 201 -7.15 8.14 8.97
CA LYS A 201 -7.04 8.70 10.34
C LYS A 201 -6.38 7.72 11.32
N ILE A 202 -6.63 6.42 11.17
CA ILE A 202 -6.18 5.37 12.10
C ILE A 202 -4.76 4.87 11.77
N LEU A 203 -4.39 4.89 10.47
CA LEU A 203 -3.11 4.38 9.97
C LEU A 203 -1.86 4.92 10.69
N PRO A 204 -1.75 6.23 10.99
CA PRO A 204 -0.61 6.76 11.73
C PRO A 204 -0.46 6.12 13.10
N ASP A 205 -1.55 6.04 13.88
CA ASP A 205 -1.52 5.51 15.24
C ASP A 205 -1.19 4.02 15.25
N LEU A 206 -1.76 3.25 14.31
CA LEU A 206 -1.39 1.84 14.13
C LEU A 206 0.08 1.67 13.76
N TRP A 207 0.60 2.48 12.85
CA TRP A 207 2.02 2.39 12.47
C TRP A 207 2.94 2.73 13.64
N VAL A 208 2.58 3.76 14.42
CA VAL A 208 3.33 4.15 15.62
C VAL A 208 3.30 3.02 16.64
N ALA A 209 2.12 2.51 17.01
CA ALA A 209 1.97 1.40 17.95
C ALA A 209 2.71 0.13 17.47
N SER A 210 2.69 -0.12 16.16
CA SER A 210 3.40 -1.24 15.55
C SER A 210 4.92 -1.17 15.67
N ASN A 211 5.47 0.05 15.70
CA ASN A 211 6.90 0.31 15.76
C ASN A 211 7.35 0.84 17.13
N ASP A 212 6.47 0.83 18.14
CA ASP A 212 6.70 1.44 19.46
C ASP A 212 8.05 1.06 20.08
N PRO A 213 8.47 -0.23 20.12
CA PRO A 213 9.78 -0.59 20.67
C PRO A 213 10.96 0.00 19.90
N ILE A 214 10.86 0.09 18.57
CA ILE A 214 11.90 0.65 17.70
C ILE A 214 11.98 2.16 17.90
N LEU A 215 10.82 2.81 18.00
CA LEU A 215 10.72 4.25 18.20
C LEU A 215 11.21 4.66 19.60
N GLU A 216 10.92 3.87 20.63
CA GLU A 216 11.42 4.08 22.01
C GLU A 216 12.95 4.00 22.08
N ASP A 217 13.55 3.02 21.40
CA ASP A 217 15.01 2.92 21.32
C ASP A 217 15.63 4.11 20.56
N ILE A 218 15.04 4.51 19.42
CA ILE A 218 15.47 5.70 18.68
C ILE A 218 15.42 6.95 19.57
N ASN A 219 14.32 7.12 20.31
CA ASN A 219 14.16 8.21 21.27
C ASN A 219 15.25 8.18 22.35
N SER A 220 15.51 7.02 22.94
CA SER A 220 16.55 6.85 23.98
C SER A 220 17.94 7.22 23.47
N LYS A 221 18.24 6.91 22.20
CA LYS A 221 19.49 7.32 21.54
C LYS A 221 19.54 8.81 21.26
N LEU A 222 18.43 9.42 20.83
CA LEU A 222 18.31 10.87 20.69
C LEU A 222 18.54 11.57 22.04
N ASP A 223 17.93 11.10 23.13
CA ASP A 223 18.10 11.64 24.48
C ASP A 223 19.56 11.62 24.93
N ASN A 224 20.25 10.50 24.72
CA ASN A 224 21.67 10.36 25.00
C ASN A 224 22.54 11.30 24.17
N TYR A 225 22.17 11.53 22.90
CA TYR A 225 22.88 12.47 22.03
C TYR A 225 22.71 13.91 22.51
N PHE A 226 21.48 14.33 22.79
CA PHE A 226 21.21 15.70 23.22
C PHE A 226 21.76 16.00 24.62
N SER A 227 21.84 15.00 25.50
CA SER A 227 22.47 15.12 26.82
C SER A 227 23.99 15.36 26.74
N ASN A 228 24.64 14.99 25.64
CA ASN A 228 26.10 15.02 25.47
C ASN A 228 26.57 16.14 24.53
N GLY A 229 26.37 17.40 24.92
CA GLY A 229 27.05 18.55 24.30
C GLY A 229 26.19 19.46 23.43
N ILE A 230 24.85 19.41 23.58
CA ILE A 230 23.91 20.32 22.93
C ILE A 230 23.08 21.03 24.02
N ASN A 231 22.95 22.35 23.93
CA ASN A 231 22.10 23.11 24.84
C ASN A 231 20.67 23.15 24.27
N ILE A 232 19.73 22.51 24.96
CA ILE A 232 18.34 22.39 24.50
C ILE A 232 17.52 23.54 25.10
N ASP A 233 16.85 24.31 24.23
CA ASP A 233 15.98 25.40 24.64
C ASP A 233 14.54 24.90 24.90
N GLU A 234 14.02 24.01 24.04
CA GLU A 234 12.65 23.49 24.14
C GLU A 234 12.53 22.07 23.56
N ILE A 235 11.76 21.21 24.22
CA ILE A 235 11.35 19.90 23.72
C ILE A 235 9.83 19.84 23.71
N LYS A 236 9.27 19.41 22.57
CA LYS A 236 7.87 19.05 22.44
C LYS A 236 7.78 17.58 22.06
N GLN A 237 7.06 16.80 22.86
CA GLN A 237 6.78 15.39 22.64
C GLN A 237 5.27 15.16 22.54
N ASP A 238 4.89 14.13 21.78
CA ASP A 238 3.53 13.62 21.73
C ASP A 238 3.10 13.12 23.11
N LYS A 239 1.83 13.33 23.46
CA LYS A 239 1.31 13.01 24.79
C LYS A 239 0.98 11.55 25.01
N VAL A 240 0.76 10.79 23.92
CA VAL A 240 0.34 9.39 23.98
C VAL A 240 1.56 8.48 24.04
N TYR A 241 2.55 8.74 23.18
CA TYR A 241 3.71 7.87 22.99
C TYR A 241 5.03 8.47 23.49
N GLY A 242 5.06 9.76 23.85
CA GLY A 242 6.30 10.42 24.27
C GLY A 242 7.32 10.64 23.13
N PHE A 243 6.92 10.42 21.88
CA PHE A 243 7.76 10.62 20.71
C PHE A 243 8.02 12.09 20.43
N TYR A 244 9.22 12.43 19.95
CA TYR A 244 9.57 13.82 19.65
C TYR A 244 8.68 14.39 18.56
N GLU A 245 8.02 15.53 18.81
CA GLU A 245 7.36 16.31 17.75
C GLU A 245 8.30 17.40 17.22
N SER A 246 8.97 18.09 18.14
CA SER A 246 9.99 19.08 17.80
C SER A 246 10.97 19.32 18.92
N ILE A 247 12.20 19.70 18.55
CA ILE A 247 13.25 20.10 19.49
C ILE A 247 13.85 21.41 19.00
N ILE A 248 14.03 22.37 19.91
CA ILE A 248 14.77 23.60 19.68
C ILE A 248 16.07 23.52 20.49
N PHE A 249 17.20 23.70 19.83
CA PHE A 249 18.51 23.62 20.47
C PHE A 249 19.50 24.61 19.88
N LYS A 250 20.52 24.95 20.68
CA LYS A 250 21.63 25.81 20.28
C LYS A 250 22.81 25.01 19.79
N TYR A 251 23.30 25.37 18.61
CA TYR A 251 24.55 24.87 18.07
C TYR A 251 25.59 26.00 18.04
N LYS A 252 26.73 25.80 18.71
CA LYS A 252 27.84 26.78 18.81
C LYS A 252 27.41 28.15 19.36
N GLU A 253 26.60 28.15 20.42
CA GLU A 253 26.18 29.31 21.22
C GLU A 253 25.35 30.41 20.51
N ASP A 254 25.31 30.49 19.17
CA ASP A 254 24.70 31.61 18.44
C ASP A 254 23.53 31.25 17.50
N VAL A 255 23.28 29.97 17.23
CA VAL A 255 22.25 29.54 16.27
C VAL A 255 21.23 28.62 16.92
N ASN A 256 20.00 29.11 17.05
CA ASN A 256 18.84 28.29 17.40
C ASN A 256 18.41 27.49 16.18
N LEU A 257 18.48 26.16 16.30
CA LEU A 257 17.98 25.23 15.30
C LEU A 257 16.71 24.59 15.83
N LYS A 258 15.68 24.55 14.99
CA LYS A 258 14.45 23.82 15.26
C LYS A 258 14.38 22.58 14.38
N TRP A 259 14.30 21.43 15.00
CA TRP A 259 14.01 20.16 14.34
C TRP A 259 12.56 19.77 14.58
N ILE A 260 11.89 19.33 13.52
CA ILE A 260 10.51 18.87 13.52
C ILE A 260 10.52 17.43 13.01
N PHE A 261 10.02 16.51 13.82
CA PHE A 261 10.03 15.09 13.54
C PHE A 261 8.71 14.69 12.87
N LYS A 262 8.80 13.98 11.74
CA LYS A 262 7.65 13.51 10.97
C LYS A 262 7.75 11.99 10.83
N TYR A 263 6.93 11.29 11.60
CA TYR A 263 6.75 9.85 11.55
C TYR A 263 5.94 9.48 10.31
N SER A 264 6.54 8.73 9.40
CA SER A 264 6.01 8.51 8.06
C SER A 264 5.85 7.03 7.76
N TYR A 265 4.66 6.50 8.02
CA TYR A 265 4.28 5.12 7.67
C TYR A 265 4.51 4.78 6.19
N LEU A 266 4.25 5.72 5.28
CA LEU A 266 4.47 5.50 3.84
C LEU A 266 5.94 5.22 3.47
N ASN A 267 6.84 5.82 4.24
CA ASN A 267 8.28 5.73 4.00
C ASN A 267 8.96 4.78 4.98
N GLU A 268 8.21 4.17 5.92
CA GLU A 268 8.75 3.41 7.05
C GLU A 268 9.91 4.17 7.72
N ALA A 269 9.69 5.45 8.05
CA ALA A 269 10.79 6.32 8.47
C ALA A 269 10.37 7.46 9.39
N ILE A 270 11.34 7.98 10.14
CA ILE A 270 11.26 9.27 10.82
C ILE A 270 11.99 10.30 9.98
N ILE A 271 11.27 11.31 9.51
CA ILE A 271 11.80 12.39 8.69
C ILE A 271 11.93 13.64 9.57
N ILE A 272 13.15 14.10 9.78
CA ILE A 272 13.41 15.31 10.57
C ILE A 272 13.60 16.47 9.61
N THR A 273 12.82 17.53 9.80
CA THR A 273 12.87 18.76 9.01
C THR A 273 13.22 19.97 9.85
N ASP A 274 13.77 21.02 9.23
CA ASP A 274 13.91 22.32 9.87
C ASP A 274 12.58 23.12 9.87
N GLU A 275 12.60 24.29 10.48
CA GLU A 275 11.47 25.25 10.47
C GLU A 275 11.01 25.69 9.07
N ASN A 276 11.86 25.53 8.06
CA ASN A 276 11.57 25.82 6.65
C ASN A 276 11.14 24.56 5.87
N ASN A 277 10.79 23.47 6.57
CA ASN A 277 10.41 22.16 6.00
C ASN A 277 11.50 21.51 5.13
N ARG A 278 12.77 21.85 5.33
CA ARG A 278 13.88 21.20 4.63
C ARG A 278 14.30 19.97 5.41
N ILE A 279 14.44 18.82 4.75
CA ILE A 279 14.87 17.59 5.42
C ILE A 279 16.31 17.77 5.91
N VAL A 280 16.48 17.61 7.22
CA VAL A 280 17.78 17.63 7.90
C VAL A 280 18.21 16.20 8.21
N CYS A 281 17.29 15.30 8.52
CA CYS A 281 17.62 13.90 8.78
C CYS A 281 16.51 12.98 8.30
N PHE A 282 16.87 11.73 7.98
CA PHE A 282 15.95 10.68 7.58
C PHE A 282 16.42 9.39 8.25
N ILE A 283 15.55 8.79 9.06
CA ILE A 283 15.83 7.56 9.79
C ILE A 283 14.87 6.52 9.25
N SER A 284 15.36 5.64 8.37
CA SER A 284 14.59 4.51 7.84
C SER A 284 14.48 3.42 8.91
N LEU A 285 13.27 2.94 9.18
CA LEU A 285 13.00 1.81 10.08
C LEU A 285 13.20 0.45 9.40
N ASP A 286 13.14 0.43 8.06
CA ASP A 286 13.27 -0.76 7.20
C ASP A 286 14.67 -0.86 6.54
N ASP A 287 15.70 -0.24 7.14
CA ASP A 287 17.06 -0.26 6.58
C ASP A 287 17.84 -1.52 7.01
N GLU A 288 18.45 -2.23 6.06
CA GLU A 288 19.39 -3.33 6.33
C GLU A 288 20.61 -2.88 7.17
N ASN A 289 20.88 -1.57 7.21
CA ASN A 289 21.93 -0.98 8.03
C ASN A 289 21.52 -0.77 9.50
N LEU A 290 20.21 -0.84 9.83
CA LEU A 290 19.76 -0.96 11.20
C LEU A 290 19.93 -2.42 11.63
N LYS A 291 20.97 -2.68 12.40
CA LYS A 291 21.19 -4.00 12.99
C LYS A 291 20.41 -4.10 14.28
N TYR A 292 19.52 -5.08 14.35
CA TYR A 292 18.77 -5.40 15.55
C TYR A 292 19.28 -6.73 16.10
N LYS A 293 19.40 -6.82 17.43
CA LYS A 293 19.33 -8.11 18.09
C LYS A 293 17.93 -8.65 17.85
N LYS A 294 17.86 -9.94 17.55
CA LYS A 294 16.62 -10.66 17.32
C LYS A 294 16.51 -11.77 18.34
N ASP A 295 15.28 -12.12 18.71
CA ASP A 295 15.02 -13.30 19.52
C ASP A 295 15.16 -14.60 18.70
N ASP A 296 14.94 -15.74 19.35
CA ASP A 296 15.00 -17.07 18.73
C ASP A 296 13.98 -17.26 17.57
N ASN A 297 12.96 -16.40 17.49
CA ASN A 297 11.95 -16.38 16.43
C ASN A 297 12.26 -15.35 15.34
N ASN A 298 13.45 -14.76 15.35
CA ASN A 298 13.90 -13.74 14.40
C ASN A 298 13.12 -12.41 14.48
N ILE A 299 12.47 -12.15 15.62
CA ILE A 299 11.72 -10.92 15.92
C ILE A 299 12.72 -9.88 16.47
N PRO A 300 12.79 -8.65 15.93
CA PRO A 300 13.64 -7.59 16.45
C PRO A 300 13.31 -7.25 17.92
N THR A 301 14.32 -7.24 18.79
CA THR A 301 14.15 -6.96 20.23
C THR A 301 14.90 -5.73 20.71
N GLU A 302 16.08 -5.43 20.15
CA GLU A 302 16.89 -4.28 20.56
C GLU A 302 17.74 -3.80 19.36
N LEU A 303 17.81 -2.50 19.11
CA LEU A 303 18.64 -1.97 18.03
C LEU A 303 20.11 -1.88 18.50
N GLU A 304 21.02 -2.58 17.83
CA GLU A 304 22.43 -2.68 18.19
C GLU A 304 23.19 -1.36 18.06
N LYS A 305 22.82 -0.49 17.11
CA LYS A 305 23.52 0.77 16.85
C LYS A 305 22.64 1.82 16.17
N MET A 306 22.80 3.09 16.56
CA MET A 306 22.23 4.26 15.89
C MET A 306 23.25 5.41 15.89
N ASP A 307 23.41 6.08 14.75
CA ASP A 307 24.27 7.26 14.63
C ASP A 307 23.45 8.43 13.97
N ILE A 308 23.54 9.66 14.50
CA ILE A 308 22.77 10.84 14.04
C ILE A 308 23.67 11.85 13.32
N TYR A 309 23.28 12.31 12.13
CA TYR A 309 24.10 13.22 11.31
C TYR A 309 23.31 14.34 10.63
N ILE A 310 23.96 15.50 10.46
CA ILE A 310 23.39 16.75 9.95
C ILE A 310 24.08 17.13 8.61
N PRO A 311 23.38 17.09 7.46
CA PRO A 311 23.92 17.56 6.20
C PRO A 311 23.86 19.09 6.10
N LYS A 312 24.97 19.68 5.62
CA LYS A 312 25.16 21.14 5.59
C LYS A 312 24.63 21.83 4.31
N LYS A 313 23.90 21.14 3.41
CA LYS A 313 23.27 21.75 2.23
C LYS A 313 21.86 21.15 2.01
N LEU A 314 20.89 22.04 1.98
CA LEU A 314 19.45 21.80 2.18
C LEU A 314 18.73 21.25 0.93
N LEU A 315 17.95 20.18 1.11
CA LEU A 315 16.92 19.74 0.16
C LEU A 315 15.68 20.63 0.31
N LYS A 316 15.11 21.12 -0.80
CA LYS A 316 13.86 21.91 -0.80
C LYS A 316 12.66 21.01 -1.11
N TYR A 317 11.62 21.10 -0.29
CA TYR A 317 10.33 20.42 -0.47
C TYR A 317 9.18 21.43 -0.47
N GLY A 318 8.07 21.09 -1.12
CA GLY A 318 6.81 21.85 -1.13
C GLY A 318 5.89 21.39 0.00
N GLN A 319 5.24 22.34 0.68
CA GLN A 319 4.46 22.10 1.91
C GLN A 319 3.25 21.16 1.75
N ASP A 320 2.72 21.00 0.53
CA ASP A 320 1.44 20.30 0.30
C ASP A 320 1.56 19.01 -0.52
N ILE A 321 2.77 18.46 -0.64
CA ILE A 321 3.03 17.28 -1.50
C ILE A 321 3.28 16.05 -0.63
N LYS A 322 2.48 14.99 -0.82
CA LYS A 322 2.80 13.64 -0.31
C LYS A 322 3.98 13.09 -1.11
N TYR A 323 5.15 12.98 -0.49
CA TYR A 323 6.34 12.43 -1.13
C TYR A 323 6.41 10.91 -0.93
N ASP A 324 6.26 10.19 -2.04
CA ASP A 324 6.57 8.76 -2.15
C ASP A 324 8.00 8.63 -2.68
N ILE A 325 8.96 8.52 -1.75
CA ILE A 325 10.39 8.38 -2.05
C ILE A 325 10.69 7.06 -2.80
N LYS A 326 9.79 6.07 -2.76
CA LYS A 326 9.92 4.82 -3.52
C LYS A 326 9.61 5.00 -5.01
N SER A 327 9.11 6.17 -5.44
CA SER A 327 8.87 6.45 -6.86
C SER A 327 10.19 6.63 -7.63
N ARG A 328 10.43 5.81 -8.65
CA ARG A 328 11.67 5.76 -9.45
C ARG A 328 11.85 6.94 -10.43
N ASN A 329 11.35 8.13 -10.09
CA ASN A 329 11.44 9.28 -10.99
C ASN A 329 12.87 9.85 -10.95
N PHE A 330 13.62 9.68 -12.05
CA PHE A 330 15.04 10.03 -12.15
C PHE A 330 15.34 11.55 -12.12
N ALA A 331 14.31 12.40 -12.15
CA ALA A 331 14.44 13.86 -12.22
C ALA A 331 14.92 14.52 -10.91
N SER A 332 15.11 13.76 -9.83
CA SER A 332 15.49 14.25 -8.50
C SER A 332 16.70 13.50 -7.93
N LYS A 333 17.76 13.36 -8.73
CA LYS A 333 19.06 12.88 -8.23
C LYS A 333 19.74 13.94 -7.36
N ILE A 334 20.27 13.49 -6.22
CA ILE A 334 21.10 14.30 -5.31
C ILE A 334 22.56 14.15 -5.76
N GLU A 335 23.24 15.26 -6.00
CA GLU A 335 24.69 15.29 -6.23
C GLU A 335 25.41 15.66 -4.92
N CYS A 336 26.41 14.86 -4.53
CA CYS A 336 27.31 15.15 -3.43
C CYS A 336 28.72 15.39 -4.00
N GLU A 337 29.41 16.43 -3.51
CA GLU A 337 30.81 16.70 -3.87
C GLU A 337 31.71 15.56 -3.35
N GLU A 338 32.60 15.06 -4.22
CA GLU A 338 33.67 14.15 -3.83
C GLU A 338 34.56 14.84 -2.77
N ASN A 339 34.70 14.20 -1.60
CA ASN A 339 35.54 14.60 -0.46
C ASN A 339 34.93 15.50 0.63
N ALA A 340 33.60 15.54 0.81
CA ALA A 340 33.02 16.05 2.05
C ALA A 340 33.35 15.11 3.23
N ASN A 341 34.22 15.52 4.15
CA ASN A 341 34.53 14.81 5.40
C ASN A 341 33.30 14.72 6.31
N VAL A 342 32.45 13.72 6.07
CA VAL A 342 31.27 13.38 6.89
C VAL A 342 31.24 11.86 7.07
N GLY A 343 31.30 11.40 8.31
CA GLY A 343 31.09 9.99 8.66
C GLY A 343 29.61 9.63 8.62
N THR A 344 29.29 8.56 7.89
CA THR A 344 28.13 7.64 7.93
C THR A 344 26.70 8.17 8.12
N LEU A 345 26.08 8.69 7.05
CA LEU A 345 24.61 8.80 6.94
C LEU A 345 23.94 7.41 6.94
N ILE A 346 22.85 7.20 7.70
CA ILE A 346 21.86 6.13 7.43
C ILE A 346 21.08 6.54 6.17
N ASN A 347 21.73 6.46 5.02
CA ASN A 347 21.11 6.36 3.71
C ASN A 347 22.18 5.99 2.67
N MET A 348 22.19 4.73 2.23
CA MET A 348 22.56 4.47 0.84
C MET A 348 21.27 4.36 0.04
N TYR A 349 20.75 5.51 -0.37
CA TYR A 349 19.77 5.61 -1.44
C TYR A 349 20.33 4.80 -2.62
N LEU A 350 19.61 3.76 -3.03
CA LEU A 350 19.94 2.83 -4.11
C LEU A 350 21.08 1.85 -3.77
N LYS A 351 20.75 0.69 -3.19
CA LYS A 351 21.53 -0.49 -3.53
C LYS A 351 21.04 -1.04 -4.87
N ASN A 352 21.97 -0.93 -5.80
CA ASN A 352 21.93 -1.31 -7.19
C ASN A 352 21.28 -2.65 -7.45
N CYS A 353 20.63 -2.70 -8.62
CA CYS A 353 20.58 -3.88 -9.46
C CYS A 353 21.84 -4.73 -9.30
N SER A 354 21.65 -5.97 -8.86
CA SER A 354 22.39 -7.13 -9.35
C SER A 354 21.43 -8.30 -9.38
#